data_AF-A0A2Z3Z080-F1
#
_entry.id   AF-A0A2Z3Z080-F1
#
_cell.length_a   1.000
_cell.length_b   1.000
_cell.length_c   1.000
_cell.angle_alpha   90.00
_cell.angle_beta   90.00
_cell.angle_gamma   90.00
#
_symmetry.space_group_name_H-M   'P 1'
#
loop_
_entity.id
_entity.type
_entity.pdbx_description
1 polymer ?
#
loop_
_entity_poly.entity_id
_entity_poly.type
_entity_poly.pdbx_seq_one_letter_code
_entity_poly.pdbx_strand_id
1 'polypeptide(L)'
;MAARPGPRTLAVRHSLASFLRTSGLGEGDAVVCGVSGGGDSMAMAAACVHAGLDVTTVTVDHRLQPGSDKVARDAAARCRELGARAEVVTVTVAGAGEGPARTARYRALGRVAAGRPVFVAHTADDDAEGLLLSLTRGSGTGSLAGLREMSHRHPVVDAGASWLGRPLLAATRADTRGSCAELGITVWDDPHNRHPDILRSRVRNELLPTMRDVLGPATDHALSRSARLLREDADLLDSLAARALTGAGTVPGDPLPVSVVAEQPGPLRRRMYRHWLTGTTGALASGHLSRIDALVTGWHGQGPVAVPWPAPYAPTLRRARHHTPATTIDLSQQRDTHRLVVRRRSGVLETALLRRENRMQVDMPAHPFGDDITKVLIDEATLQSRVRELAAEVSERHRDAADDLVLVCVLKGAAMFMSDFSRALTVPAQLEFMVVSSYGSGAESSGEVTVVKDLTTDISGRSVVVVEDIIDSGRTLSWLVEELRSRGPASLEIVALLRKPDRVVVDVDCDCLGFEVPDEFIVGYGLDYAERYRTLPWIGALRPEVYS
;
A
#
# COMPACT_ATOMS: atom_id res chain seq x y z
N MET A 1 34.18 43.55 -17.43
CA MET A 1 33.01 43.16 -18.26
C MET A 1 32.48 41.86 -17.69
N ALA A 2 31.32 41.86 -17.02
CA ALA A 2 30.72 40.60 -16.56
C ALA A 2 30.47 39.71 -17.79
N ALA A 3 30.97 38.47 -17.78
CA ALA A 3 30.78 37.54 -18.88
C ALA A 3 29.27 37.39 -19.15
N ARG A 4 28.88 37.42 -20.44
CA ARG A 4 27.48 37.18 -20.82
C ARG A 4 27.08 35.81 -20.28
N PRO A 5 25.92 35.68 -19.61
CA PRO A 5 25.47 34.40 -19.09
C PRO A 5 25.32 33.41 -20.23
N GLY A 6 25.79 32.19 -20.03
CA GLY A 6 25.65 31.12 -21.00
C GLY A 6 24.18 30.70 -21.19
N PRO A 7 23.90 29.92 -22.24
CA PRO A 7 22.54 29.53 -22.59
C PRO A 7 21.82 28.76 -21.47
N ARG A 8 22.55 27.97 -20.67
CA ARG A 8 21.93 27.18 -19.59
C ARG A 8 21.53 28.07 -18.41
N THR A 9 22.37 29.05 -18.07
CA THR A 9 22.04 30.08 -17.07
C THR A 9 20.85 30.92 -17.48
N LEU A 10 20.75 31.29 -18.77
CA LEU A 10 19.58 32.01 -19.29
C LEU A 10 18.30 31.18 -19.16
N ALA A 11 18.34 29.87 -19.45
CA ALA A 11 17.18 28.99 -19.30
C ALA A 11 16.67 28.94 -17.85
N VAL A 12 17.58 28.77 -16.88
CA VAL A 12 17.24 28.77 -15.43
C VAL A 12 16.64 30.12 -15.02
N ARG A 13 17.26 31.23 -15.42
CA ARG A 13 16.77 32.59 -15.10
C ARG A 13 15.41 32.86 -15.74
N HIS A 14 15.17 32.42 -16.97
CA HIS A 14 13.89 32.58 -17.64
C HIS A 14 12.78 31.77 -16.94
N SER A 15 13.08 30.53 -16.52
CA SER A 15 12.18 29.71 -15.71
C SER A 15 11.77 30.42 -14.42
N LEU A 16 12.76 30.91 -13.66
CA LEU A 16 12.50 31.67 -12.43
C LEU A 16 11.73 32.97 -12.71
N ALA A 17 12.11 33.75 -13.72
CA ALA A 17 11.44 35.01 -14.03
C ALA A 17 9.96 34.80 -14.40
N SER A 18 9.64 33.73 -15.11
CA SER A 18 8.25 33.35 -15.38
C SER A 18 7.49 33.01 -14.10
N PHE A 19 8.11 32.24 -13.21
CA PHE A 19 7.53 31.90 -11.92
C PHE A 19 7.30 33.13 -11.02
N LEU A 20 8.24 34.08 -10.98
CA LEU A 20 8.12 35.30 -10.18
C LEU A 20 6.95 36.18 -10.66
N ARG A 21 6.77 36.31 -11.98
CA ARG A 21 5.60 37.02 -12.54
C ARG A 21 4.27 36.40 -12.10
N THR A 22 4.17 35.07 -12.10
CA THR A 22 2.94 34.36 -11.70
C THR A 22 2.70 34.43 -10.19
N SER A 23 3.76 34.38 -9.38
CA SER A 23 3.67 34.42 -7.92
C SER A 23 3.50 35.83 -7.34
N GLY A 24 3.77 36.86 -8.14
CA GLY A 24 3.71 38.27 -7.72
C GLY A 24 4.90 38.73 -6.88
N LEU A 25 5.97 37.94 -6.81
CA LEU A 25 7.20 38.29 -6.10
C LEU A 25 8.14 39.12 -6.99
N GLY A 26 8.83 40.08 -6.37
CA GLY A 26 9.76 40.98 -7.03
C GLY A 26 11.05 41.19 -6.23
N GLU A 27 11.89 42.11 -6.71
CA GLU A 27 13.15 42.47 -6.07
C GLU A 27 12.94 42.91 -4.61
N GLY A 28 13.79 42.45 -3.70
CA GLY A 28 13.72 42.72 -2.26
C GLY A 28 12.78 41.78 -1.48
N ASP A 29 11.92 41.00 -2.14
CA ASP A 29 11.04 40.07 -1.42
C ASP A 29 11.84 38.93 -0.75
N ALA A 30 11.46 38.62 0.49
CA ALA A 30 12.15 37.62 1.30
C ALA A 30 11.64 36.21 1.01
N VAL A 31 12.56 35.31 0.65
CA VAL A 31 12.26 33.90 0.31
C VAL A 31 13.18 32.94 1.04
N VAL A 32 12.66 31.73 1.34
CA VAL A 32 13.47 30.64 1.88
C VAL A 32 13.72 29.57 0.82
N CYS A 33 14.98 29.28 0.52
CA CYS A 33 15.37 28.29 -0.48
C CYS A 33 15.90 27.01 0.17
N GLY A 34 15.26 25.87 -0.04
CA GLY A 34 15.80 24.58 0.39
C GLY A 34 16.96 24.14 -0.51
N VAL A 35 18.16 24.01 0.05
CA VAL A 35 19.39 23.69 -0.70
C VAL A 35 20.03 22.41 -0.19
N SER A 36 20.19 21.41 -1.07
CA SER A 36 20.87 20.15 -0.73
C SER A 36 22.36 20.14 -1.08
N GLY A 37 22.85 21.16 -1.80
CA GLY A 37 24.20 21.21 -2.38
C GLY A 37 24.29 20.59 -3.78
N GLY A 38 23.23 19.94 -4.25
CA GLY A 38 23.13 19.45 -5.63
C GLY A 38 22.87 20.56 -6.64
N GLY A 39 23.20 20.30 -7.91
CA GLY A 39 23.17 21.30 -8.99
C GLY A 39 21.82 22.00 -9.18
N ASP A 40 20.71 21.27 -9.07
CA ASP A 40 19.36 21.85 -9.18
C ASP A 40 19.13 22.94 -8.12
N SER A 41 19.46 22.64 -6.86
CA SER A 41 19.26 23.56 -5.74
C SER A 41 20.23 24.73 -5.71
N MET A 42 21.48 24.50 -6.16
CA MET A 42 22.49 25.55 -6.26
C MET A 42 22.16 26.54 -7.39
N ALA A 43 21.71 26.05 -8.55
CA ALA A 43 21.27 26.89 -9.66
C ALA A 43 20.04 27.73 -9.27
N MET A 44 19.08 27.13 -8.55
CA MET A 44 17.92 27.86 -8.02
C MET A 44 18.33 29.00 -7.10
N ALA A 45 19.21 28.73 -6.12
CA ALA A 45 19.69 29.73 -5.18
C ALA A 45 20.41 30.88 -5.89
N ALA A 46 21.33 30.56 -6.82
CA ALA A 46 22.05 31.55 -7.62
C ALA A 46 21.10 32.42 -8.47
N ALA A 47 20.09 31.80 -9.09
CA ALA A 47 19.09 32.53 -9.87
C ALA A 47 18.23 33.45 -9.00
N CYS A 48 17.83 33.02 -7.79
CA CYS A 48 17.06 33.83 -6.85
C CYS A 48 17.85 35.05 -6.37
N VAL A 49 19.13 34.87 -6.01
CA VAL A 49 20.00 36.00 -5.62
C VAL A 49 20.21 36.95 -6.79
N HIS A 50 20.43 36.42 -8.00
CA HIS A 50 20.58 37.26 -9.19
C HIS A 50 19.31 38.06 -9.52
N ALA A 51 18.12 37.51 -9.22
CA ALA A 51 16.85 38.21 -9.40
C ALA A 51 16.60 39.31 -8.35
N GLY A 52 17.54 39.51 -7.41
CA GLY A 52 17.44 40.54 -6.37
C GLY A 52 16.54 40.18 -5.20
N LEU A 53 16.18 38.90 -5.02
CA LEU A 53 15.40 38.45 -3.86
C LEU A 53 16.25 38.48 -2.58
N ASP A 54 15.62 38.70 -1.43
CA ASP A 54 16.25 38.51 -0.13
C ASP A 54 16.23 37.02 0.24
N VAL A 55 17.28 36.31 -0.18
CA VAL A 55 17.35 34.85 -0.10
C VAL A 55 17.94 34.39 1.23
N THR A 56 17.18 33.57 1.97
CA THR A 56 17.70 32.70 3.04
C THR A 56 17.74 31.25 2.56
N THR A 57 18.91 30.66 2.40
CA THR A 57 19.05 29.23 2.08
C THR A 57 19.06 28.39 3.35
N VAL A 58 18.41 27.23 3.28
CA VAL A 58 18.36 26.26 4.37
C VAL A 58 18.82 24.91 3.85
N THR A 59 19.90 24.40 4.42
CA THR A 59 20.40 23.05 4.15
C THR A 59 20.04 22.14 5.31
N VAL A 60 19.30 21.07 5.01
CA VAL A 60 18.84 20.11 6.01
C VAL A 60 19.78 18.91 6.07
N ASP A 61 20.50 18.79 7.17
CA ASP A 61 21.28 17.59 7.49
C ASP A 61 20.38 16.54 8.15
N HIS A 62 20.20 15.42 7.47
CA HIS A 62 19.35 14.31 7.88
C HIS A 62 20.10 13.23 8.67
N ARG A 63 21.43 13.33 8.82
CA ARG A 63 22.31 12.38 9.55
C ARG A 63 22.19 10.91 9.13
N LEU A 64 21.74 10.61 7.91
CA LEU A 64 21.64 9.22 7.41
C LEU A 64 22.96 8.74 6.79
N GLN A 65 23.91 9.64 6.51
CA GLN A 65 25.19 9.31 5.90
C GLN A 65 26.36 9.87 6.73
N PRO A 66 27.46 9.11 6.91
CA PRO A 66 28.70 9.66 7.46
C PRO A 66 29.19 10.86 6.63
N GLY A 67 29.57 11.95 7.29
CA GLY A 67 30.06 13.18 6.62
C GLY A 67 28.98 14.09 6.02
N SER A 68 27.70 13.77 6.21
CA SER A 68 26.56 14.61 5.79
C SER A 68 26.60 16.02 6.41
N ASP A 69 27.14 16.15 7.62
CA ASP A 69 27.34 17.42 8.31
C ASP A 69 28.33 18.33 7.57
N LYS A 70 29.43 17.77 7.06
CA LYS A 70 30.41 18.51 6.25
C LYS A 70 29.80 18.95 4.93
N VAL A 71 29.09 18.05 4.24
CA VAL A 71 28.38 18.37 2.99
C VAL A 71 27.39 19.52 3.21
N ALA A 72 26.63 19.49 4.29
CA ALA A 72 25.67 20.52 4.61
C ALA A 72 26.34 21.88 4.89
N ARG A 73 27.46 21.89 5.62
CA ARG A 73 28.26 23.11 5.86
C ARG A 73 28.87 23.66 4.58
N ASP A 74 29.43 22.79 3.72
CA ASP A 74 30.04 23.18 2.45
C ASP A 74 28.99 23.79 1.50
N ALA A 75 27.77 23.23 1.44
CA ALA A 75 26.66 23.79 0.67
C ALA A 75 26.25 25.18 1.19
N ALA A 76 26.11 25.34 2.51
CA ALA A 76 25.76 26.62 3.10
C ALA A 76 26.86 27.69 2.86
N ALA A 77 28.13 27.32 2.92
CA ALA A 77 29.25 28.22 2.62
C ALA A 77 29.16 28.75 1.17
N ARG A 78 28.93 27.87 0.20
CA ARG A 78 28.76 28.26 -1.21
C ARG A 78 27.55 29.17 -1.42
N CYS A 79 26.44 28.96 -0.70
CA CYS A 79 25.31 29.87 -0.77
C CYS A 79 25.64 31.28 -0.25
N ARG A 80 26.51 31.40 0.75
CA ARG A 80 26.99 32.71 1.23
C ARG A 80 27.86 33.41 0.20
N GLU A 81 28.74 32.66 -0.47
CA GLU A 81 29.56 33.17 -1.59
C GLU A 81 28.69 33.69 -2.74
N LEU A 82 27.54 33.06 -2.98
CA LEU A 82 26.55 33.50 -3.97
C LEU A 82 25.77 34.76 -3.54
N GLY A 83 25.88 35.21 -2.29
CA GLY A 83 25.19 36.39 -1.76
C GLY A 83 23.91 36.11 -0.96
N ALA A 84 23.61 34.85 -0.63
CA ALA A 84 22.47 34.50 0.21
C ALA A 84 22.85 34.42 1.70
N ARG A 85 21.87 34.64 2.59
CA ARG A 85 21.97 34.20 3.99
C ARG A 85 21.84 32.67 4.01
N ALA A 86 22.62 31.95 4.81
CA ALA A 86 22.62 30.48 4.78
C ALA A 86 22.61 29.86 6.18
N GLU A 87 21.66 28.96 6.41
CA GLU A 87 21.44 28.22 7.64
C GLU A 87 21.55 26.70 7.40
N VAL A 88 22.11 25.99 8.38
CA VAL A 88 22.14 24.53 8.40
C VAL A 88 21.26 24.05 9.53
N VAL A 89 20.25 23.23 9.21
CA VAL A 89 19.33 22.66 10.20
C VAL A 89 19.53 21.16 10.24
N THR A 90 19.78 20.63 11.43
CA THR A 90 19.91 19.19 11.62
C THR A 90 18.60 18.58 12.07
N VAL A 91 18.20 17.47 11.47
CA VAL A 91 16.95 16.76 11.81
C VAL A 91 17.23 15.29 12.13
N THR A 92 16.43 14.76 13.06
CA THR A 92 16.36 13.33 13.33
C THR A 92 15.19 12.74 12.54
N VAL A 93 15.47 11.74 11.71
CA VAL A 93 14.44 11.06 10.91
C VAL A 93 13.90 9.87 11.71
N ALA A 94 12.63 9.92 12.10
CA ALA A 94 11.95 8.80 12.75
C ALA A 94 11.45 7.80 11.69
N GLY A 95 12.25 6.79 11.37
CA GLY A 95 11.87 5.67 10.51
C GLY A 95 12.79 5.43 9.30
N ALA A 96 12.69 4.24 8.71
CA ALA A 96 13.44 3.86 7.51
C ALA A 96 12.74 4.32 6.21
N GLY A 97 13.53 4.78 5.23
CA GLY A 97 13.07 5.10 3.87
C GLY A 97 12.96 6.60 3.53
N GLU A 98 12.69 6.88 2.24
CA GLU A 98 12.68 8.25 1.67
C GLU A 98 11.54 9.13 2.22
N GLY A 99 10.38 8.53 2.52
CA GLY A 99 9.18 9.25 2.95
C GLY A 99 9.34 10.03 4.28
N PRO A 100 9.78 9.37 5.37
CA PRO A 100 10.08 10.04 6.64
C PRO A 100 11.14 11.14 6.52
N ALA A 101 12.22 10.89 5.77
CA ALA A 101 13.27 11.89 5.54
C ALA A 101 12.74 13.12 4.77
N ARG A 102 11.95 12.89 3.72
CA ARG A 102 11.28 13.96 2.95
C ARG A 102 10.35 14.80 3.84
N THR A 103 9.59 14.15 4.72
CA THR A 103 8.67 14.82 5.66
C THR A 103 9.43 15.65 6.69
N ALA A 104 10.48 15.11 7.29
CA ALA A 104 11.33 15.83 8.25
C ALA A 104 11.96 17.07 7.60
N ARG A 105 12.46 16.94 6.36
CA ARG A 105 13.01 18.05 5.59
C ARG A 105 11.99 19.18 5.38
N TYR A 106 10.78 18.87 4.94
CA TYR A 106 9.77 19.91 4.71
C TYR A 106 9.32 20.58 6.01
N ARG A 107 9.22 19.84 7.11
CA ARG A 107 8.92 20.44 8.42
C ARG A 107 10.02 21.41 8.87
N ALA A 108 11.29 21.04 8.69
CA ALA A 108 12.41 21.93 9.01
C ALA A 108 12.40 23.21 8.18
N LEU A 109 12.20 23.09 6.86
CA LEU A 109 12.08 24.25 5.96
C LEU A 109 10.93 25.18 6.37
N GLY A 110 9.75 24.62 6.70
CA GLY A 110 8.59 25.40 7.09
C GLY A 110 8.79 26.18 8.39
N ARG A 111 9.48 25.58 9.38
CA ARG A 111 9.80 26.26 10.64
C ARG A 111 10.72 27.46 10.44
N VAL A 112 11.72 27.35 9.56
CA VAL A 112 12.62 28.46 9.24
C VAL A 112 11.91 29.53 8.39
N ALA A 113 10.94 29.13 7.57
CA ALA A 113 10.21 30.02 6.69
C ALA A 113 9.57 31.20 7.44
N ALA A 114 9.01 30.96 8.63
CA ALA A 114 8.43 32.01 9.49
C ALA A 114 7.49 32.95 8.71
N GLY A 115 6.56 32.37 7.94
CA GLY A 115 5.59 33.10 7.09
C GLY A 115 6.09 33.47 5.69
N ARG A 116 7.38 33.29 5.38
CA ARG A 116 7.92 33.49 4.02
C ARG A 116 7.61 32.31 3.11
N PRO A 117 7.57 32.50 1.77
CA PRO A 117 7.45 31.39 0.85
C PRO A 117 8.72 30.53 0.84
N VAL A 118 8.55 29.23 0.64
CA VAL A 118 9.66 28.28 0.53
C VAL A 118 9.80 27.79 -0.91
N PHE A 119 11.01 27.88 -1.48
CA PHE A 119 11.32 27.33 -2.79
C PHE A 119 12.11 26.03 -2.69
N VAL A 120 11.80 25.09 -3.59
CA VAL A 120 12.55 23.85 -3.77
C VAL A 120 12.82 23.59 -5.25
N ALA A 121 14.00 23.08 -5.55
CA ALA A 121 14.50 22.93 -6.91
C ALA A 121 14.05 21.64 -7.58
N HIS A 122 12.74 21.49 -7.80
CA HIS A 122 12.25 20.47 -8.73
C HIS A 122 12.32 21.00 -10.16
N THR A 123 12.79 20.18 -11.09
CA THR A 123 12.94 20.50 -12.51
C THR A 123 11.85 19.86 -13.37
N ALA A 124 11.82 20.18 -14.67
CA ALA A 124 10.95 19.52 -15.64
C ALA A 124 11.12 17.98 -15.61
N ASP A 125 12.35 17.49 -15.46
CA ASP A 125 12.66 16.07 -15.33
C ASP A 125 11.93 15.42 -14.14
N ASP A 126 11.82 16.10 -12.99
CA ASP A 126 11.09 15.58 -11.82
C ASP A 126 9.58 15.43 -12.09
N ASP A 127 9.04 16.26 -12.98
CA ASP A 127 7.65 16.20 -13.43
C ASP A 127 7.42 14.99 -14.34
N ALA A 128 8.33 14.76 -15.29
CA ALA A 128 8.32 13.58 -16.16
C ALA A 128 8.47 12.27 -15.36
N GLU A 129 9.42 12.21 -14.43
CA GLU A 129 9.58 11.08 -13.49
C GLU A 129 8.29 10.86 -12.68
N GLY A 130 7.69 11.93 -12.18
CA GLY A 130 6.45 11.90 -11.41
C GLY A 130 5.25 11.38 -12.20
N LEU A 131 5.14 11.74 -13.48
CA LEU A 131 4.11 11.25 -14.39
C LEU A 131 4.22 9.73 -14.59
N LEU A 132 5.42 9.23 -14.92
CA LEU A 132 5.67 7.80 -15.13
C LEU A 132 5.33 6.97 -13.88
N LEU A 133 5.76 7.43 -12.71
CA LEU A 133 5.45 6.79 -11.44
C LEU A 133 3.95 6.84 -11.07
N SER A 134 3.20 7.78 -11.64
CA SER A 134 1.76 7.93 -11.36
C SER A 134 0.89 7.13 -12.32
N LEU A 135 1.35 6.92 -13.56
CA LEU A 135 0.71 6.06 -14.56
C LEU A 135 0.61 4.61 -14.06
N THR A 136 1.70 4.06 -13.51
CA THR A 136 1.73 2.67 -13.01
C THR A 136 0.84 2.43 -11.79
N ARG A 137 0.42 3.49 -11.08
CA ARG A 137 -0.42 3.41 -9.87
C ARG A 137 -1.92 3.58 -10.15
N GLY A 138 -2.33 3.64 -11.42
CA GLY A 138 -3.75 3.83 -11.79
C GLY A 138 -4.32 5.17 -11.31
N SER A 139 -3.49 6.21 -11.33
CA SER A 139 -3.83 7.47 -10.66
C SER A 139 -4.71 8.37 -11.54
N GLY A 140 -5.67 9.08 -10.94
CA GLY A 140 -6.52 10.04 -11.65
C GLY A 140 -5.75 11.27 -12.15
N THR A 141 -6.42 12.13 -12.93
CA THR A 141 -5.81 13.32 -13.56
C THR A 141 -5.06 14.24 -12.58
N GLY A 142 -5.52 14.35 -11.32
CA GLY A 142 -4.80 15.12 -10.29
C GLY A 142 -3.42 14.57 -9.90
N SER A 143 -3.20 13.26 -10.01
CA SER A 143 -1.87 12.66 -9.75
C SER A 143 -0.98 12.67 -11.00
N LEU A 144 -1.58 12.50 -12.18
CA LEU A 144 -0.86 12.59 -13.46
C LEU A 144 -0.46 14.02 -13.80
N ALA A 145 -1.16 15.00 -13.23
CA ALA A 145 -0.82 16.41 -13.33
C ALA A 145 0.58 16.75 -12.80
N GLY A 146 1.30 15.86 -12.11
CA GLY A 146 2.67 16.12 -11.67
C GLY A 146 2.79 17.20 -10.58
N LEU A 147 3.96 17.85 -10.47
CA LEU A 147 4.32 18.82 -9.42
C LEU A 147 3.84 20.24 -9.70
N ARG A 148 2.96 20.80 -8.84
CA ARG A 148 2.44 22.17 -9.04
C ARG A 148 3.52 23.23 -8.78
N GLU A 149 3.52 24.30 -9.57
CA GLU A 149 4.46 25.43 -9.38
C GLU A 149 4.28 26.07 -8.00
N MET A 150 3.04 26.32 -7.60
CA MET A 150 2.68 26.87 -6.29
C MET A 150 1.79 25.88 -5.54
N SER A 151 2.06 25.69 -4.25
CA SER A 151 1.25 24.82 -3.40
C SER A 151 0.97 25.49 -2.06
N HIS A 152 -0.30 25.78 -1.81
CA HIS A 152 -0.80 26.36 -0.55
C HIS A 152 -1.23 25.29 0.48
N ARG A 153 -1.21 24.01 0.08
CA ARG A 153 -1.48 22.85 0.94
C ARG A 153 -0.32 21.89 0.83
N HIS A 154 0.58 21.89 1.81
CA HIS A 154 1.77 21.06 1.80
C HIS A 154 2.36 20.99 3.22
N PRO A 155 3.04 19.89 3.63
CA PRO A 155 3.66 19.78 4.96
C PRO A 155 4.64 20.89 5.37
N VAL A 156 5.12 21.69 4.41
CA VAL A 156 5.97 22.87 4.67
C VAL A 156 5.14 24.08 5.09
N VAL A 157 3.93 24.21 4.55
CA VAL A 157 2.95 25.24 4.89
C VAL A 157 2.41 24.97 6.28
N ASP A 158 2.03 23.71 6.54
CA ASP A 158 1.58 23.24 7.86
C ASP A 158 2.65 23.48 8.96
N ALA A 159 3.92 23.63 8.57
CA ALA A 159 5.04 23.85 9.46
C ALA A 159 5.47 25.33 9.59
N GLY A 160 4.84 26.26 8.86
CA GLY A 160 5.05 27.70 9.03
C GLY A 160 5.41 28.50 7.76
N ALA A 161 5.50 27.89 6.58
CA ALA A 161 5.66 28.63 5.33
C ALA A 161 4.34 29.22 4.83
N SER A 162 4.35 30.35 4.10
CA SER A 162 3.13 30.87 3.47
C SER A 162 2.64 29.99 2.32
N TRP A 163 3.57 29.50 1.50
CA TRP A 163 3.32 28.55 0.42
C TRP A 163 4.63 27.94 -0.08
N LEU A 164 4.52 26.83 -0.83
CA LEU A 164 5.66 26.16 -1.47
C LEU A 164 5.75 26.49 -2.96
N GLY A 165 6.92 26.95 -3.41
CA GLY A 165 7.25 27.24 -4.81
C GLY A 165 8.20 26.22 -5.44
N ARG A 166 8.04 25.98 -6.73
CA ARG A 166 8.91 25.15 -7.57
C ARG A 166 9.32 25.91 -8.84
N PRO A 167 10.21 26.91 -8.72
CA PRO A 167 10.49 27.87 -9.80
C PRO A 167 11.17 27.27 -11.05
N LEU A 168 11.68 26.03 -10.95
CA LEU A 168 12.49 25.39 -11.99
C LEU A 168 11.74 24.35 -12.82
N LEU A 169 10.41 24.25 -12.71
CA LEU A 169 9.62 23.24 -13.45
C LEU A 169 9.60 23.45 -14.97
N ALA A 170 10.06 24.60 -15.48
CA ALA A 170 10.27 24.81 -16.92
C ALA A 170 11.72 24.61 -17.36
N ALA A 171 12.67 24.47 -16.44
CA ALA A 171 14.08 24.18 -16.71
C ALA A 171 14.37 22.69 -16.55
N THR A 172 15.28 22.16 -17.37
CA THR A 172 15.73 20.76 -17.25
C THR A 172 16.87 20.63 -16.25
N ARG A 173 17.16 19.40 -15.83
CA ARG A 173 18.34 19.08 -15.03
C ARG A 173 19.66 19.35 -15.77
N ALA A 174 19.64 19.31 -17.10
CA ALA A 174 20.78 19.72 -17.92
C ALA A 174 20.99 21.24 -17.84
N ASP A 175 19.92 22.03 -17.75
CA ASP A 175 20.00 23.48 -17.62
C ASP A 175 20.53 23.91 -16.26
N THR A 176 20.07 23.30 -15.18
CA THR A 176 20.54 23.61 -13.82
C THR A 176 22.01 23.25 -13.61
N ARG A 177 22.43 22.04 -14.01
CA ARG A 177 23.83 21.62 -13.93
C ARG A 177 24.72 22.45 -14.85
N GLY A 178 24.27 22.70 -16.08
CA GLY A 178 24.97 23.57 -17.02
C GLY A 178 25.13 24.99 -16.49
N SER A 179 24.09 25.55 -15.86
CA SER A 179 24.17 26.87 -15.24
C SER A 179 25.17 26.89 -14.09
N CYS A 180 25.23 25.85 -13.25
CA CYS A 180 26.25 25.76 -12.22
C CYS A 180 27.66 25.77 -12.82
N ALA A 181 27.89 25.01 -13.89
CA ALA A 181 29.19 24.99 -14.58
C ALA A 181 29.54 26.34 -15.21
N GLU A 182 28.60 27.00 -15.89
CA GLU A 182 28.79 28.34 -16.48
C GLU A 182 29.09 29.42 -15.43
N LEU A 183 28.54 29.27 -14.22
CA LEU A 183 28.75 30.18 -13.09
C LEU A 183 29.94 29.79 -12.19
N GLY A 184 30.65 28.70 -12.51
CA GLY A 184 31.77 28.20 -11.68
C GLY A 184 31.36 27.64 -10.32
N ILE A 185 30.09 27.25 -10.15
CA ILE A 185 29.55 26.74 -8.89
C ILE A 185 29.88 25.26 -8.76
N THR A 186 30.62 24.91 -7.69
CA THR A 186 30.90 23.50 -7.37
C THR A 186 29.67 22.84 -6.74
N VAL A 187 29.19 21.78 -7.37
CA VAL A 187 28.01 21.02 -6.94
C VAL A 187 28.42 19.73 -6.25
N TRP A 188 27.59 19.26 -5.32
CA TRP A 188 27.72 17.94 -4.72
C TRP A 188 26.77 16.95 -5.40
N ASP A 189 27.29 15.82 -5.87
CA ASP A 189 26.48 14.71 -6.39
C ASP A 189 26.33 13.65 -5.28
N ASP A 190 25.13 13.56 -4.71
CA ASP A 190 24.81 12.56 -3.69
C ASP A 190 24.93 11.12 -4.26
N PRO A 191 25.76 10.25 -3.66
CA PRO A 191 25.89 8.85 -4.07
C PRO A 191 24.56 8.07 -4.04
N HIS A 192 23.63 8.41 -3.14
CA HIS A 192 22.33 7.74 -3.03
C HIS A 192 21.43 7.96 -4.25
N ASN A 193 21.69 8.99 -5.07
CA ASN A 193 20.95 9.25 -6.31
C ASN A 193 21.20 8.18 -7.40
N ARG A 194 22.16 7.26 -7.18
CA ARG A 194 22.51 6.16 -8.09
C ARG A 194 22.18 4.78 -7.52
N HIS A 195 21.57 4.69 -6.34
CA HIS A 195 21.27 3.40 -5.72
C HIS A 195 20.19 2.64 -6.50
N PRO A 196 20.37 1.36 -6.85
CA PRO A 196 19.40 0.59 -7.65
C PRO A 196 18.10 0.33 -6.88
N ASP A 197 18.13 0.25 -5.56
CA ASP A 197 16.93 -0.07 -4.75
C ASP A 197 15.89 1.08 -4.69
N ILE A 198 16.23 2.28 -5.16
CA ILE A 198 15.33 3.43 -5.14
C ILE A 198 14.59 3.50 -6.48
N LEU A 199 13.26 3.29 -6.46
CA LEU A 199 12.43 3.30 -7.68
C LEU A 199 12.61 4.58 -8.52
N ARG A 200 12.69 5.76 -7.88
CA ARG A 200 12.97 7.03 -8.57
C ARG A 200 14.34 7.05 -9.26
N SER A 201 15.36 6.47 -8.63
CA SER A 201 16.70 6.32 -9.21
C SER A 201 16.66 5.44 -10.45
N ARG A 202 15.95 4.29 -10.40
CA ARG A 202 15.78 3.41 -11.56
C ARG A 202 15.02 4.08 -12.70
N VAL A 203 13.95 4.85 -12.41
CA VAL A 203 13.24 5.61 -13.45
C VAL A 203 14.18 6.58 -14.16
N ARG A 204 15.03 7.27 -13.40
CA ARG A 204 16.00 8.25 -13.93
C ARG A 204 17.14 7.61 -14.73
N ASN A 205 17.70 6.52 -14.22
CA ASN A 205 18.96 5.96 -14.70
C ASN A 205 18.78 4.78 -15.67
N GLU A 206 17.63 4.11 -15.65
CA GLU A 206 17.32 2.98 -16.54
C GLU A 206 16.18 3.36 -17.50
N LEU A 207 14.99 3.68 -16.98
CA LEU A 207 13.77 3.79 -17.79
C LEU A 207 13.80 4.98 -18.75
N LEU A 208 14.06 6.19 -18.26
CA LEU A 208 14.09 7.39 -19.11
C LEU A 208 15.14 7.28 -20.24
N PRO A 209 16.38 6.85 -19.97
CA PRO A 209 17.34 6.55 -21.04
C PRO A 209 16.83 5.55 -22.07
N THR A 210 16.25 4.42 -21.65
CA THR A 210 15.66 3.43 -22.58
C THR A 210 14.51 4.03 -23.38
N MET A 211 13.65 4.82 -22.77
CA MET A 211 12.56 5.49 -23.49
C MET A 211 13.10 6.50 -24.51
N ARG A 212 14.18 7.24 -24.20
CA ARG A 212 14.82 8.16 -25.17
C ARG A 212 15.45 7.41 -26.34
N ASP A 213 16.03 6.25 -26.07
CA ASP A 213 16.61 5.38 -27.11
C ASP A 213 15.52 4.85 -28.05
N VAL A 214 14.42 4.35 -27.48
CA VAL A 214 13.33 3.72 -28.25
C VAL A 214 12.40 4.75 -28.93
N LEU A 215 12.00 5.80 -28.22
CA LEU A 215 10.96 6.77 -28.65
C LEU A 215 11.55 8.10 -29.15
N GLY A 216 12.84 8.32 -28.95
CA GLY A 216 13.57 9.50 -29.39
C GLY A 216 13.89 10.52 -28.28
N PRO A 217 14.81 11.46 -28.55
CA PRO A 217 15.38 12.36 -27.55
C PRO A 217 14.40 13.39 -26.97
N ALA A 218 13.24 13.60 -27.61
CA ALA A 218 12.22 14.55 -27.17
C ALA A 218 11.28 13.98 -26.08
N THR A 219 11.47 12.73 -25.67
CA THR A 219 10.55 12.00 -24.77
C THR A 219 10.31 12.72 -23.45
N ASP A 220 11.37 13.18 -22.77
CA ASP A 220 11.27 13.86 -21.47
C ASP A 220 10.43 15.14 -21.55
N HIS A 221 10.64 15.91 -22.64
CA HIS A 221 9.88 17.12 -22.90
C HIS A 221 8.41 16.82 -23.22
N ALA A 222 8.13 15.74 -23.94
CA ALA A 222 6.77 15.31 -24.21
C ALA A 222 6.05 14.88 -22.93
N LEU A 223 6.70 14.10 -22.06
CA LEU A 223 6.16 13.70 -20.76
C LEU A 223 5.88 14.91 -19.86
N SER A 224 6.84 15.83 -19.75
CA SER A 224 6.69 17.05 -18.94
C SER A 224 5.55 17.93 -19.47
N ARG A 225 5.42 18.06 -20.80
CA ARG A 225 4.32 18.81 -21.44
C ARG A 225 2.96 18.17 -21.16
N SER A 226 2.86 16.85 -21.26
CA SER A 226 1.64 16.12 -20.94
C SER A 226 1.23 16.30 -19.48
N ALA A 227 2.18 16.22 -18.53
CA ALA A 227 1.90 16.49 -17.13
C ALA A 227 1.38 17.93 -16.92
N ARG A 228 1.96 18.92 -17.61
CA ARG A 228 1.50 20.32 -17.56
C ARG A 228 0.09 20.52 -18.11
N LEU A 229 -0.24 19.95 -19.27
CA LEU A 229 -1.59 20.04 -19.83
C LEU A 229 -2.63 19.42 -18.87
N LEU A 230 -2.32 18.24 -18.32
CA LEU A 230 -3.16 17.58 -17.32
C LEU A 230 -3.32 18.41 -16.04
N ARG A 231 -2.30 19.20 -15.68
CA ARG A 231 -2.34 20.11 -14.54
C ARG A 231 -3.31 21.25 -14.76
N GLU A 232 -3.28 21.90 -15.92
CA GLU A 232 -4.22 22.99 -16.25
C GLU A 232 -5.68 22.53 -16.10
N ASP A 233 -6.00 21.37 -16.66
CA ASP A 233 -7.33 20.75 -16.53
C ASP A 233 -7.66 20.39 -15.08
N ALA A 234 -6.69 19.79 -14.36
CA ALA A 234 -6.90 19.40 -12.97
C ALA A 234 -7.15 20.60 -12.06
N ASP A 235 -6.43 21.69 -12.27
CA ASP A 235 -6.49 22.92 -11.49
C ASP A 235 -7.81 23.66 -11.72
N LEU A 236 -8.28 23.70 -12.97
CA LEU A 236 -9.60 24.22 -13.31
C LEU A 236 -10.70 23.41 -12.62
N LEU A 237 -10.65 22.08 -12.71
CA LEU A 237 -11.65 21.21 -12.10
C LEU A 237 -11.65 21.27 -10.56
N ASP A 238 -10.48 21.37 -9.93
CA ASP A 238 -10.37 21.60 -8.48
C ASP A 238 -10.96 22.97 -8.09
N SER A 239 -10.71 24.01 -8.89
CA SER A 239 -11.26 25.34 -8.67
C SER A 239 -12.78 25.37 -8.80
N LEU A 240 -13.33 24.69 -9.81
CA LEU A 240 -14.78 24.52 -9.97
C LEU A 240 -15.39 23.76 -8.79
N ALA A 241 -14.73 22.72 -8.29
CA ALA A 241 -15.23 21.93 -7.16
C ALA A 241 -15.26 22.78 -5.87
N ALA A 242 -14.19 23.56 -5.64
CA ALA A 242 -14.12 24.48 -4.50
C ALA A 242 -15.19 25.57 -4.57
N ARG A 243 -15.44 26.14 -5.76
CA ARG A 243 -16.54 27.11 -5.96
C ARG A 243 -17.91 26.51 -5.71
N ALA A 244 -18.16 25.28 -6.19
CA ALA A 244 -19.43 24.60 -5.97
C ALA A 244 -19.69 24.35 -4.46
N LEU A 245 -18.67 23.94 -3.71
CA LEU A 245 -18.76 23.77 -2.26
C LEU A 245 -19.00 25.10 -1.53
N THR A 246 -18.29 26.16 -1.94
CA THR A 246 -18.44 27.50 -1.35
C THR A 246 -19.84 28.06 -1.62
N GLY A 247 -20.37 27.91 -2.84
CA GLY A 247 -21.72 28.32 -3.19
C GLY A 247 -22.81 27.56 -2.42
N ALA A 248 -22.51 26.35 -1.96
CA ALA A 248 -23.38 25.56 -1.08
C ALA A 248 -23.31 25.98 0.39
N GLY A 249 -22.46 26.95 0.75
CA GLY A 249 -22.22 27.36 2.13
C GLY A 249 -21.59 26.26 2.98
N THR A 250 -20.94 25.27 2.37
CA THR A 250 -20.38 24.09 3.05
C THR A 250 -18.86 24.22 3.17
N VAL A 251 -18.33 24.10 4.39
CA VAL A 251 -16.87 23.97 4.60
C VAL A 251 -16.48 22.48 4.76
N PRO A 252 -15.18 22.12 4.68
CA PRO A 252 -14.76 20.73 4.86
C PRO A 252 -15.26 20.15 6.19
N GLY A 253 -15.92 18.98 6.12
CA GLY A 253 -16.49 18.28 7.28
C GLY A 253 -17.98 18.55 7.55
N ASP A 254 -18.54 19.66 7.07
CA ASP A 254 -19.96 20.02 7.30
C ASP A 254 -20.93 19.11 6.54
N PRO A 255 -22.22 19.05 6.92
CA PRO A 255 -23.24 18.40 6.10
C PRO A 255 -23.27 18.99 4.68
N LEU A 256 -23.09 18.14 3.67
CA LEU A 256 -23.04 18.51 2.26
C LEU A 256 -24.38 18.19 1.58
N PRO A 257 -25.15 19.19 1.10
CA PRO A 257 -26.44 18.93 0.45
C PRO A 257 -26.33 18.03 -0.78
N VAL A 258 -27.11 16.95 -0.81
CA VAL A 258 -27.11 16.00 -1.93
C VAL A 258 -27.60 16.67 -3.22
N SER A 259 -28.56 17.60 -3.12
CA SER A 259 -29.09 18.35 -4.27
C SER A 259 -27.97 19.09 -5.02
N VAL A 260 -27.15 19.86 -4.29
CA VAL A 260 -26.02 20.61 -4.84
C VAL A 260 -25.04 19.67 -5.55
N VAL A 261 -24.72 18.53 -4.93
CA VAL A 261 -23.76 17.58 -5.50
C VAL A 261 -24.35 16.86 -6.71
N ALA A 262 -25.63 16.48 -6.67
CA ALA A 262 -26.30 15.75 -7.74
C ALA A 262 -26.37 16.56 -9.05
N GLU A 263 -26.46 17.88 -8.97
CA GLU A 263 -26.43 18.79 -10.12
C GLU A 263 -25.08 18.84 -10.82
N GLN A 264 -24.00 18.42 -10.18
CA GLN A 264 -22.66 18.49 -10.75
C GLN A 264 -22.32 17.27 -11.61
N PRO A 265 -21.53 17.44 -12.69
CA PRO A 265 -21.01 16.32 -13.47
C PRO A 265 -20.15 15.37 -12.64
N GLY A 266 -20.13 14.08 -13.00
CA GLY A 266 -19.42 13.03 -12.25
C GLY A 266 -17.93 13.30 -11.94
N PRO A 267 -17.11 13.87 -12.85
CA PRO A 267 -15.74 14.29 -12.52
C PRO A 267 -15.69 15.36 -11.41
N LEU A 268 -16.64 16.30 -11.42
CA LEU A 268 -16.69 17.40 -10.47
C LEU A 268 -17.16 16.93 -9.09
N ARG A 269 -18.19 16.06 -9.02
CA ARG A 269 -18.63 15.40 -7.77
C ARG A 269 -17.49 14.70 -7.05
N ARG A 270 -16.71 13.90 -7.79
CA ARG A 270 -15.54 13.18 -7.25
C ARG A 270 -14.50 14.11 -6.64
N ARG A 271 -14.29 15.30 -7.23
CA ARG A 271 -13.41 16.33 -6.67
C ARG A 271 -14.04 17.02 -5.47
N MET A 272 -15.32 17.35 -5.52
CA MET A 272 -16.05 17.90 -4.36
C MET A 272 -15.92 16.99 -3.15
N TYR A 273 -16.09 15.66 -3.28
CA TYR A 273 -15.89 14.73 -2.16
C TYR A 273 -14.48 14.80 -1.57
N ARG A 274 -13.44 14.88 -2.40
CA ARG A 274 -12.05 15.02 -1.93
C ARG A 274 -11.84 16.34 -1.18
N HIS A 275 -12.36 17.45 -1.71
CA HIS A 275 -12.26 18.76 -1.06
C HIS A 275 -13.04 18.79 0.26
N TRP A 276 -14.27 18.28 0.25
CA TRP A 276 -15.15 18.22 1.41
C TRP A 276 -14.59 17.36 2.55
N LEU A 277 -13.96 16.21 2.23
CA LEU A 277 -13.39 15.30 3.23
C LEU A 277 -11.95 15.63 3.63
N THR A 278 -11.36 16.70 3.07
CA THR A 278 -10.00 17.11 3.41
C THR A 278 -9.89 17.39 4.92
N GLY A 279 -8.89 16.80 5.58
CA GLY A 279 -8.67 16.94 7.03
C GLY A 279 -9.59 16.08 7.90
N THR A 280 -10.69 15.56 7.35
CA THR A 280 -11.63 14.69 8.06
C THR A 280 -11.30 13.21 7.87
N THR A 281 -10.77 12.83 6.70
CA THR A 281 -10.41 11.44 6.37
C THR A 281 -8.94 11.28 6.00
N GLY A 282 -8.46 10.04 6.00
CA GLY A 282 -7.22 9.64 5.35
C GLY A 282 -7.34 9.63 3.82
N ALA A 283 -6.32 9.11 3.14
CA ALA A 283 -6.23 9.12 1.68
C ALA A 283 -7.35 8.32 1.01
N LEU A 284 -8.16 8.98 0.16
CA LEU A 284 -9.28 8.37 -0.53
C LEU A 284 -8.86 7.71 -1.87
N ALA A 285 -9.08 6.41 -1.97
CA ALA A 285 -8.96 5.64 -3.21
C ALA A 285 -10.18 5.84 -4.14
N SER A 286 -10.04 5.44 -5.40
CA SER A 286 -11.12 5.51 -6.40
C SER A 286 -12.38 4.77 -5.93
N GLY A 287 -12.21 3.57 -5.35
CA GLY A 287 -13.34 2.78 -4.82
C GLY A 287 -14.14 3.49 -3.72
N HIS A 288 -13.48 4.28 -2.86
CA HIS A 288 -14.20 5.09 -1.86
C HIS A 288 -15.06 6.15 -2.54
N LEU A 289 -14.51 6.87 -3.52
CA LEU A 289 -15.21 7.93 -4.22
C LEU A 289 -16.41 7.40 -5.02
N SER A 290 -16.27 6.26 -5.71
CA SER A 290 -17.38 5.66 -6.44
C SER A 290 -18.52 5.24 -5.51
N ARG A 291 -18.18 4.69 -4.34
CA ARG A 291 -19.19 4.31 -3.34
C ARG A 291 -19.88 5.52 -2.70
N ILE A 292 -19.14 6.60 -2.44
CA ILE A 292 -19.72 7.88 -1.99
C ILE A 292 -20.65 8.43 -3.08
N ASP A 293 -20.23 8.40 -4.35
CA ASP A 293 -21.03 8.89 -5.47
C ASP A 293 -22.35 8.12 -5.61
N ALA A 294 -22.33 6.80 -5.35
CA ALA A 294 -23.54 5.98 -5.37
C ALA A 294 -24.59 6.44 -4.34
N LEU A 295 -24.18 7.00 -3.19
CA LEU A 295 -25.10 7.58 -2.20
C LEU A 295 -25.89 8.78 -2.78
N VAL A 296 -25.35 9.44 -3.79
CA VAL A 296 -25.95 10.60 -4.46
C VAL A 296 -26.78 10.16 -5.66
N THR A 297 -26.18 9.41 -6.59
CA THR A 297 -26.76 9.13 -7.91
C THR A 297 -27.61 7.87 -7.99
N GLY A 298 -27.36 6.89 -7.13
CA GLY A 298 -28.01 5.58 -7.15
C GLY A 298 -28.60 5.22 -5.80
N TRP A 299 -29.27 6.17 -5.13
CA TRP A 299 -29.81 5.95 -3.79
C TRP A 299 -31.04 5.03 -3.81
N HIS A 300 -30.93 3.91 -3.13
CA HIS A 300 -31.98 2.91 -2.93
C HIS A 300 -32.04 2.43 -1.46
N GLY A 301 -31.52 3.23 -0.53
CA GLY A 301 -31.45 2.88 0.90
C GLY A 301 -30.17 2.12 1.30
N GLN A 302 -29.12 2.15 0.47
CA GLN A 302 -27.85 1.52 0.79
C GLN A 302 -27.20 2.11 2.05
N GLY A 303 -26.46 1.24 2.75
CA GLY A 303 -25.77 1.61 3.98
C GLY A 303 -24.61 2.60 3.79
N PRO A 304 -24.06 3.10 4.90
CA PRO A 304 -22.94 4.04 4.93
C PRO A 304 -21.64 3.48 4.33
N VAL A 305 -20.80 4.37 3.80
CA VAL A 305 -19.53 4.05 3.13
C VAL A 305 -18.37 4.27 4.10
N ALA A 306 -17.61 3.22 4.40
CA ALA A 306 -16.41 3.32 5.22
C ALA A 306 -15.31 4.13 4.51
N VAL A 307 -14.66 5.02 5.25
CA VAL A 307 -13.55 5.86 4.78
C VAL A 307 -12.35 5.77 5.73
N PRO A 308 -11.11 5.97 5.24
CA PRO A 308 -9.92 5.88 6.09
C PRO A 308 -9.86 6.99 7.14
N TRP A 309 -9.23 6.70 8.29
CA TRP A 309 -8.96 7.68 9.34
C TRP A 309 -7.83 8.65 8.94
N PRO A 310 -7.87 9.93 9.36
CA PRO A 310 -6.74 10.85 9.21
C PRO A 310 -5.57 10.43 10.11
N ALA A 311 -4.33 10.54 9.64
CA ALA A 311 -3.15 10.27 10.46
C ALA A 311 -2.93 11.47 11.41
N PRO A 312 -3.26 11.35 12.72
CA PRO A 312 -2.70 10.32 13.61
C PRO A 312 -3.72 9.40 14.29
N TYR A 313 -5.00 9.45 13.92
CA TYR A 313 -6.08 8.63 14.50
C TYR A 313 -6.24 7.25 13.87
N ALA A 314 -5.31 6.84 12.99
CA ALA A 314 -5.19 5.43 12.68
C ALA A 314 -4.92 4.71 14.01
N PRO A 315 -5.80 3.80 14.49
CA PRO A 315 -5.47 2.98 15.64
C PRO A 315 -4.14 2.35 15.31
N THR A 316 -3.10 2.68 16.06
CA THR A 316 -1.81 2.01 15.91
C THR A 316 -2.08 0.55 16.22
N LEU A 317 -2.25 -0.28 15.19
CA LEU A 317 -1.92 -1.69 15.26
C LEU A 317 -0.42 -1.71 15.47
N ARG A 318 -0.02 -1.47 16.73
CA ARG A 318 1.32 -1.67 17.20
C ARG A 318 1.56 -3.16 17.04
N ARG A 319 2.15 -3.56 15.90
CA ARG A 319 2.80 -4.87 15.78
C ARG A 319 3.87 -4.87 16.86
N ALA A 320 3.52 -5.40 18.03
CA ALA A 320 4.47 -5.70 19.08
C ALA A 320 5.34 -6.85 18.55
N ARG A 321 6.44 -6.49 17.89
CA ARG A 321 7.60 -7.39 17.82
C ARG A 321 8.26 -7.33 19.20
N HIS A 322 7.76 -8.12 20.14
CA HIS A 322 8.53 -8.55 21.30
C HIS A 322 8.05 -9.94 21.71
N HIS A 323 8.96 -10.91 21.53
CA HIS A 323 9.01 -12.15 22.27
C HIS A 323 9.01 -11.81 23.77
N THR A 324 7.91 -12.08 24.46
CA THR A 324 7.89 -12.29 25.91
C THR A 324 6.69 -13.19 26.22
N PRO A 325 6.87 -14.32 26.93
CA PRO A 325 5.77 -15.20 27.26
C PRO A 325 4.97 -14.60 28.44
N ALA A 326 3.65 -14.75 28.37
CA ALA A 326 2.67 -14.38 29.38
C ALA A 326 2.47 -12.87 29.63
N THR A 327 1.48 -12.31 28.96
CA THR A 327 0.48 -11.47 29.64
C THR A 327 -0.84 -11.64 28.90
N THR A 328 -1.85 -12.16 29.60
CA THR A 328 -3.23 -12.23 29.13
C THR A 328 -3.62 -10.89 28.52
N ILE A 329 -3.85 -10.86 27.20
CA ILE A 329 -4.44 -9.70 26.55
C ILE A 329 -5.88 -9.65 27.06
N ASP A 330 -6.16 -8.71 27.95
CA ASP A 330 -7.53 -8.39 28.33
C ASP A 330 -8.25 -7.73 27.13
N LEU A 331 -8.89 -8.56 26.32
CA LEU A 331 -9.70 -8.15 25.18
C LEU A 331 -10.98 -7.40 25.60
N SER A 332 -11.29 -7.29 26.90
CA SER A 332 -12.45 -6.54 27.39
C SER A 332 -12.33 -5.03 27.16
N GLN A 333 -11.11 -4.50 26.99
CA GLN A 333 -10.88 -3.09 26.66
C GLN A 333 -10.94 -2.78 25.15
N GLN A 334 -11.10 -3.79 24.29
CA GLN A 334 -11.18 -3.61 22.82
C GLN A 334 -12.61 -3.36 22.31
N ARG A 335 -13.53 -2.93 23.20
CA ARG A 335 -14.98 -2.96 22.95
C ARG A 335 -15.56 -1.83 22.11
N ASP A 336 -14.79 -0.81 21.71
CA ASP A 336 -15.34 0.33 20.96
C ASP A 336 -14.51 0.72 19.72
N THR A 337 -14.47 -0.17 18.72
CA THR A 337 -13.93 0.20 17.41
C THR A 337 -14.96 1.03 16.63
N HIS A 338 -14.74 2.34 16.61
CA HIS A 338 -15.51 3.25 15.77
C HIS A 338 -15.00 3.15 14.32
N ARG A 339 -15.90 3.07 13.35
CA ARG A 339 -15.58 3.22 11.92
C ARG A 339 -15.99 4.61 11.47
N LEU A 340 -15.05 5.37 10.90
CA LEU A 340 -15.36 6.61 10.20
C LEU A 340 -16.06 6.26 8.88
N VAL A 341 -17.25 6.83 8.68
CA VAL A 341 -18.06 6.61 7.48
C VAL A 341 -18.56 7.92 6.89
N VAL A 342 -18.87 7.88 5.61
CA VAL A 342 -19.74 8.86 4.94
C VAL A 342 -21.12 8.22 4.79
N ARG A 343 -22.16 8.93 5.17
CA ARG A 343 -23.55 8.46 5.03
C ARG A 343 -24.44 9.54 4.43
N ARG A 344 -25.51 9.13 3.77
CA ARG A 344 -26.62 10.01 3.39
C ARG A 344 -27.70 9.94 4.46
N ARG A 345 -28.08 11.09 5.01
CA ARG A 345 -29.19 11.22 5.97
C ARG A 345 -29.93 12.52 5.70
N SER A 346 -31.27 12.48 5.68
CA SER A 346 -32.11 13.68 5.52
C SER A 346 -31.72 14.60 4.35
N GLY A 347 -31.30 14.01 3.22
CA GLY A 347 -30.93 14.78 2.01
C GLY A 347 -29.53 15.42 2.02
N VAL A 348 -28.71 15.15 3.04
CA VAL A 348 -27.31 15.59 3.11
C VAL A 348 -26.37 14.39 3.19
N LEU A 349 -25.13 14.56 2.71
CA LEU A 349 -24.01 13.71 3.02
C LEU A 349 -23.34 14.23 4.30
N GLU A 350 -23.05 13.35 5.24
CA GLU A 350 -22.35 13.70 6.47
C GLU A 350 -21.31 12.64 6.83
N THR A 351 -20.28 13.05 7.56
CA THR A 351 -19.35 12.11 8.19
C THR A 351 -19.90 11.68 9.54
N ALA A 352 -19.73 10.41 9.88
CA ALA A 352 -20.20 9.86 11.15
C ALA A 352 -19.23 8.81 11.68
N LEU A 353 -19.20 8.65 13.00
CA LEU A 353 -18.59 7.52 13.66
C LEU A 353 -19.66 6.48 13.90
N LEU A 354 -19.55 5.34 13.22
CA LEU A 354 -20.37 4.19 13.54
C LEU A 354 -19.66 3.38 14.61
N ARG A 355 -20.30 3.27 15.77
CA ARG A 355 -19.94 2.27 16.76
C ARG A 355 -20.15 0.90 16.12
N ARG A 356 -19.10 0.09 16.09
CA ARG A 356 -19.29 -1.35 15.86
C ARG A 356 -19.92 -1.90 17.13
N GLU A 357 -21.25 -1.91 17.22
CA GLU A 357 -21.89 -2.87 18.11
C GLU A 357 -21.43 -4.23 17.62
N ASN A 358 -20.60 -4.90 18.42
CA ASN A 358 -20.15 -6.24 18.14
C ASN A 358 -21.32 -7.21 18.46
N ARG A 359 -22.49 -7.00 17.86
CA ARG A 359 -23.43 -8.07 17.59
C ARG A 359 -22.98 -8.70 16.28
N MET A 360 -21.98 -9.58 16.36
CA MET A 360 -22.04 -10.77 15.53
C MET A 360 -23.18 -11.63 16.08
N GLN A 361 -24.41 -11.17 15.86
CA GLN A 361 -25.51 -12.08 15.67
C GLN A 361 -25.55 -12.21 14.15
N VAL A 362 -24.70 -13.10 13.64
CA VAL A 362 -24.90 -13.59 12.29
C VAL A 362 -26.20 -14.36 12.41
N ASP A 363 -27.31 -13.77 11.97
CA ASP A 363 -28.54 -14.52 11.68
C ASP A 363 -28.23 -15.39 10.47
N MET A 364 -27.40 -16.41 10.69
CA MET A 364 -27.44 -17.59 9.85
C MET A 364 -28.83 -18.17 10.10
N PRO A 365 -29.63 -18.46 9.06
CA PRO A 365 -30.77 -19.33 9.24
C PRO A 365 -30.32 -20.54 10.06
N ALA A 366 -31.12 -21.05 10.99
CA ALA A 366 -30.75 -22.25 11.76
C ALA A 366 -30.29 -23.42 10.85
N HIS A 367 -30.72 -23.40 9.59
CA HIS A 367 -30.33 -24.28 8.51
C HIS A 367 -30.06 -23.48 7.21
N PRO A 368 -28.86 -22.92 6.98
CA PRO A 368 -28.58 -22.11 5.77
C PRO A 368 -28.60 -22.92 4.48
N PHE A 369 -28.67 -24.25 4.60
CA PHE A 369 -28.80 -25.20 3.50
C PHE A 369 -30.04 -26.10 3.63
N GLY A 370 -31.08 -25.66 4.36
CA GLY A 370 -32.35 -26.40 4.48
C GLY A 370 -32.19 -27.84 4.97
N ASP A 371 -32.90 -28.77 4.33
CA ASP A 371 -32.94 -30.21 4.66
C ASP A 371 -31.95 -31.06 3.82
N ASP A 372 -30.94 -30.42 3.21
CA ASP A 372 -29.93 -31.07 2.36
C ASP A 372 -29.03 -32.05 3.15
N ILE A 373 -28.98 -31.92 4.48
CA ILE A 373 -28.14 -32.74 5.37
C ILE A 373 -29.00 -33.79 6.07
N THR A 374 -28.65 -35.06 5.91
CA THR A 374 -29.36 -36.20 6.50
C THR A 374 -29.10 -36.30 8.01
N LYS A 375 -27.83 -36.19 8.41
CA LYS A 375 -27.39 -36.26 9.81
C LYS A 375 -26.02 -35.60 9.98
N VAL A 376 -25.77 -35.07 11.17
CA VAL A 376 -24.43 -34.65 11.61
C VAL A 376 -23.68 -35.90 12.06
N LEU A 377 -22.50 -36.14 11.48
CA LEU A 377 -21.63 -37.27 11.83
C LEU A 377 -20.64 -36.88 12.93
N ILE A 378 -20.09 -35.66 12.86
CA ILE A 378 -19.13 -35.14 13.82
C ILE A 378 -19.50 -33.68 14.10
N ASP A 379 -19.90 -33.40 15.35
CA ASP A 379 -20.24 -32.04 15.77
C ASP A 379 -19.00 -31.15 15.94
N GLU A 380 -19.22 -29.82 16.01
CA GLU A 380 -18.16 -28.82 16.10
C GLU A 380 -17.27 -29.00 17.34
N ALA A 381 -17.85 -29.30 18.51
CA ALA A 381 -17.09 -29.41 19.74
C ALA A 381 -16.17 -30.64 19.74
N THR A 382 -16.69 -31.77 19.27
CA THR A 382 -15.94 -33.01 19.06
C THR A 382 -14.81 -32.80 18.07
N LEU A 383 -15.09 -32.14 16.96
CA LEU A 383 -14.10 -31.83 15.93
C LEU A 383 -12.98 -30.95 16.49
N GLN A 384 -13.31 -29.83 17.13
CA GLN A 384 -12.33 -28.90 17.70
C GLN A 384 -11.51 -29.51 18.85
N SER A 385 -12.07 -30.47 19.59
CA SER A 385 -11.30 -31.26 20.56
C SER A 385 -10.24 -32.10 19.85
N ARG A 386 -10.65 -32.87 18.85
CA ARG A 386 -9.74 -33.77 18.13
C ARG A 386 -8.63 -33.02 17.39
N VAL A 387 -8.93 -31.88 16.77
CA VAL A 387 -7.92 -31.04 16.11
C VAL A 387 -6.83 -30.59 17.10
N ARG A 388 -7.21 -30.25 18.34
CA ARG A 388 -6.25 -29.87 19.40
C ARG A 388 -5.40 -31.06 19.86
N GLU A 389 -6.00 -32.25 19.95
CA GLU A 389 -5.27 -33.48 20.27
C GLU A 389 -4.22 -33.81 19.19
N LEU A 390 -4.60 -33.79 17.91
CA LEU A 390 -3.68 -34.02 16.80
C LEU A 390 -2.54 -33.00 16.78
N ALA A 391 -2.85 -31.72 17.02
CA ALA A 391 -1.85 -30.67 17.09
C ALA A 391 -0.88 -30.86 18.27
N ALA A 392 -1.37 -31.34 19.41
CA ALA A 392 -0.53 -31.66 20.56
C ALA A 392 0.39 -32.85 20.28
N GLU A 393 -0.12 -33.92 19.65
CA GLU A 393 0.68 -35.08 19.22
C GLU A 393 1.83 -34.67 18.28
N VAL A 394 1.52 -33.86 17.27
CA VAL A 394 2.51 -33.37 16.29
C VAL A 394 3.50 -32.40 16.94
N SER A 395 3.02 -31.50 17.81
CA SER A 395 3.90 -30.58 18.53
C SER A 395 4.86 -31.31 19.45
N GLU A 396 4.45 -32.44 20.03
CA GLU A 396 5.32 -33.25 20.88
C GLU A 396 6.44 -33.90 20.07
N ARG A 397 6.12 -34.49 18.91
CA ARG A 397 7.12 -35.13 18.03
C ARG A 397 8.19 -34.14 17.54
N HIS A 398 7.81 -32.88 17.33
CA HIS A 398 8.67 -31.83 16.77
C HIS A 398 9.11 -30.78 17.78
N ARG A 399 8.99 -31.07 19.08
CA ARG A 399 9.34 -30.13 20.15
C ARG A 399 10.79 -29.63 20.06
N ASP A 400 11.70 -30.52 19.66
CA ASP A 400 13.15 -30.27 19.58
C ASP A 400 13.65 -30.02 18.15
N ALA A 401 12.73 -29.77 17.20
CA ALA A 401 13.11 -29.46 15.82
C ALA A 401 13.91 -28.14 15.74
N ALA A 402 15.01 -28.15 14.97
CA ALA A 402 15.88 -26.99 14.82
C ALA A 402 15.28 -25.90 13.92
N ASP A 403 14.42 -26.28 12.98
CA ASP A 403 13.77 -25.41 12.00
C ASP A 403 12.25 -25.45 12.16
N ASP A 404 11.55 -24.41 11.67
CA ASP A 404 10.09 -24.38 11.62
C ASP A 404 9.54 -25.56 10.80
N LEU A 405 8.47 -26.18 11.27
CA LEU A 405 7.71 -27.18 10.52
C LEU A 405 7.14 -26.61 9.22
N VAL A 406 7.15 -27.37 8.15
CA VAL A 406 6.44 -27.01 6.91
C VAL A 406 5.13 -27.79 6.84
N LEU A 407 4.01 -27.10 7.03
CA LEU A 407 2.67 -27.68 6.89
C LEU A 407 2.21 -27.52 5.44
N VAL A 408 2.01 -28.63 4.75
CA VAL A 408 1.54 -28.63 3.35
C VAL A 408 0.04 -28.89 3.34
N CYS A 409 -0.75 -27.86 3.04
CA CYS A 409 -2.17 -27.96 2.82
C CYS A 409 -2.43 -28.39 1.38
N VAL A 410 -3.12 -29.51 1.23
CA VAL A 410 -3.43 -30.08 -0.08
C VAL A 410 -4.87 -29.73 -0.40
N LEU A 411 -5.10 -29.18 -1.60
CA LEU A 411 -6.44 -28.78 -2.08
C LEU A 411 -7.13 -27.75 -1.18
N LYS A 412 -8.36 -27.37 -1.56
CA LYS A 412 -9.19 -26.42 -0.81
C LYS A 412 -9.85 -27.04 0.42
N GLY A 413 -10.06 -28.35 0.40
CA GLY A 413 -10.83 -29.06 1.43
C GLY A 413 -10.17 -29.03 2.80
N ALA A 414 -8.86 -29.24 2.85
CA ALA A 414 -8.07 -29.18 4.09
C ALA A 414 -7.87 -27.77 4.65
N ALA A 415 -8.30 -26.69 3.97
CA ALA A 415 -7.97 -25.33 4.37
C ALA A 415 -8.53 -24.94 5.76
N MET A 416 -9.74 -25.41 6.10
CA MET A 416 -10.33 -25.16 7.43
C MET A 416 -9.57 -25.93 8.51
N PHE A 417 -9.31 -27.23 8.26
CA PHE A 417 -8.55 -28.08 9.14
C PHE A 417 -7.13 -27.55 9.38
N MET A 418 -6.40 -27.22 8.31
CA MET A 418 -5.08 -26.59 8.36
C MET A 418 -5.09 -25.33 9.23
N SER A 419 -6.10 -24.47 9.06
CA SER A 419 -6.16 -23.21 9.81
C SER A 419 -6.34 -23.42 11.31
N ASP A 420 -7.22 -24.34 11.71
CA ASP A 420 -7.46 -24.64 13.12
C ASP A 420 -6.31 -25.46 13.73
N PHE A 421 -5.79 -26.44 13.00
CA PHE A 421 -4.64 -27.28 13.38
C PHE A 421 -3.39 -26.43 13.62
N SER A 422 -3.01 -25.59 12.66
CA SER A 422 -1.83 -24.72 12.78
C SER A 422 -1.92 -23.71 13.93
N ARG A 423 -3.13 -23.24 14.27
CA ARG A 423 -3.37 -22.38 15.43
C ARG A 423 -3.23 -23.13 16.76
N ALA A 424 -3.46 -24.43 16.77
CA ALA A 424 -3.38 -25.29 17.95
C ALA A 424 -1.96 -25.85 18.20
N LEU A 425 -1.06 -25.79 17.22
CA LEU A 425 0.35 -26.19 17.38
C LEU A 425 1.06 -25.33 18.42
N THR A 426 1.95 -25.95 19.21
CA THR A 426 2.83 -25.25 20.17
C THR A 426 4.26 -25.08 19.66
N VAL A 427 4.55 -25.52 18.44
CA VAL A 427 5.84 -25.38 17.75
C VAL A 427 5.71 -24.41 16.56
N PRO A 428 6.80 -23.71 16.17
CA PRO A 428 6.80 -22.84 14.99
C PRO A 428 6.48 -23.62 13.70
N ALA A 429 5.63 -23.04 12.86
CA ALA A 429 5.22 -23.66 11.61
C ALA A 429 5.03 -22.63 10.49
N GLN A 430 5.36 -23.05 9.26
CA GLN A 430 5.16 -22.35 8.00
C GLN A 430 4.08 -23.07 7.19
N LEU A 431 3.17 -22.33 6.57
CA LEU A 431 2.07 -22.89 5.81
C LEU A 431 2.38 -22.78 4.31
N GLU A 432 2.38 -23.93 3.64
CA GLU A 432 2.44 -24.05 2.19
C GLU A 432 1.14 -24.64 1.66
N PHE A 433 0.81 -24.32 0.39
CA PHE A 433 -0.40 -24.80 -0.26
C PHE A 433 -0.07 -25.39 -1.61
N MET A 434 -0.43 -26.65 -1.81
CA MET A 434 -0.27 -27.36 -3.07
C MET A 434 -1.65 -27.71 -3.64
N VAL A 435 -1.84 -27.50 -4.94
CA VAL A 435 -3.07 -27.86 -5.65
C VAL A 435 -2.74 -28.87 -6.73
N VAL A 436 -3.33 -30.05 -6.61
CA VAL A 436 -3.24 -31.14 -7.57
C VAL A 436 -4.59 -31.33 -8.26
N SER A 437 -4.59 -31.60 -9.55
CA SER A 437 -5.81 -31.98 -10.29
C SER A 437 -5.65 -33.40 -10.80
N SER A 438 -6.61 -34.26 -10.46
CA SER A 438 -6.79 -35.57 -11.11
C SER A 438 -7.68 -35.39 -12.33
N TYR A 439 -7.29 -35.91 -13.50
CA TYR A 439 -8.20 -36.00 -14.65
C TYR A 439 -9.37 -36.94 -14.31
N GLY A 440 -10.61 -36.56 -14.67
CA GLY A 440 -11.80 -37.41 -14.57
C GLY A 440 -13.06 -36.67 -14.13
N SER A 441 -13.91 -36.28 -15.08
CA SER A 441 -15.28 -35.79 -14.85
C SER A 441 -16.26 -36.94 -14.59
N GLY A 442 -15.98 -37.75 -13.56
CA GLY A 442 -16.77 -38.93 -13.16
C GLY A 442 -16.10 -39.65 -12.00
N ALA A 443 -16.88 -40.38 -11.20
CA ALA A 443 -16.50 -40.96 -9.89
C ALA A 443 -15.43 -42.08 -9.91
N GLU A 444 -14.53 -42.11 -10.90
CA GLU A 444 -13.37 -43.00 -10.97
C GLU A 444 -12.12 -42.24 -11.46
N SER A 445 -11.07 -42.22 -10.63
CA SER A 445 -9.82 -41.48 -10.90
C SER A 445 -8.93 -42.20 -11.93
N SER A 446 -8.53 -41.52 -13.01
CA SER A 446 -7.69 -42.09 -14.08
C SER A 446 -6.18 -42.19 -13.77
N GLY A 447 -5.76 -41.94 -12.52
CA GLY A 447 -4.37 -42.15 -12.05
C GLY A 447 -3.34 -41.11 -12.49
N GLU A 448 -3.67 -40.21 -13.42
CA GLU A 448 -2.78 -39.15 -13.88
C GLU A 448 -3.05 -37.84 -13.10
N VAL A 449 -2.07 -37.40 -12.30
CA VAL A 449 -2.15 -36.22 -11.43
C VAL A 449 -1.30 -35.09 -12.00
N THR A 450 -1.88 -33.89 -12.13
CA THR A 450 -1.16 -32.68 -12.56
C THR A 450 -1.07 -31.67 -11.42
N VAL A 451 0.10 -31.08 -11.19
CA VAL A 451 0.28 -29.99 -10.23
C VAL A 451 -0.20 -28.68 -10.87
N VAL A 452 -1.27 -28.11 -10.33
CA VAL A 452 -1.81 -26.80 -10.76
C VAL A 452 -1.11 -25.67 -10.01
N LYS A 453 -0.78 -25.89 -8.74
CA LYS A 453 0.00 -24.98 -7.91
C LYS A 453 0.98 -25.78 -7.07
N ASP A 454 2.26 -25.47 -7.23
CA ASP A 454 3.35 -26.08 -6.47
C ASP A 454 3.72 -25.24 -5.22
N LEU A 455 4.53 -25.82 -4.35
CA LEU A 455 5.13 -25.19 -3.17
C LEU A 455 6.01 -24.00 -3.60
N THR A 456 6.01 -22.95 -2.79
CA THR A 456 6.88 -21.78 -3.00
C THR A 456 8.19 -21.83 -2.20
N THR A 457 8.27 -22.74 -1.24
CA THR A 457 9.40 -22.91 -0.33
C THR A 457 10.11 -24.23 -0.61
N ASP A 458 11.44 -24.22 -0.53
CA ASP A 458 12.27 -25.43 -0.58
C ASP A 458 12.08 -26.24 0.71
N ILE A 459 11.79 -27.52 0.56
CA ILE A 459 11.54 -28.46 1.67
C ILE A 459 12.72 -29.41 1.92
N SER A 460 13.81 -29.30 1.15
CA SER A 460 14.97 -30.17 1.32
C SER A 460 15.56 -30.05 2.73
N GLY A 461 15.75 -31.19 3.40
CA GLY A 461 16.26 -31.25 4.76
C GLY A 461 15.34 -30.70 5.85
N ARG A 462 14.08 -30.37 5.53
CA ARG A 462 13.10 -29.84 6.49
C ARG A 462 12.11 -30.91 6.97
N SER A 463 11.53 -30.70 8.15
CA SER A 463 10.42 -31.51 8.65
C SER A 463 9.09 -31.03 8.06
N VAL A 464 8.43 -31.92 7.33
CA VAL A 464 7.22 -31.63 6.55
C VAL A 464 6.04 -32.42 7.09
N VAL A 465 4.90 -31.77 7.24
CA VAL A 465 3.63 -32.39 7.63
C VAL A 465 2.58 -32.11 6.56
N VAL A 466 2.11 -33.15 5.90
CA VAL A 466 0.96 -33.08 4.98
C VAL A 466 -0.31 -33.03 5.81
N VAL A 467 -1.13 -32.00 5.58
CA VAL A 467 -2.42 -31.83 6.26
C VAL A 467 -3.54 -32.06 5.25
N GLU A 468 -4.22 -33.19 5.41
CA GLU A 468 -5.26 -33.69 4.51
C GLU A 468 -6.64 -33.65 5.21
N ASP A 469 -7.71 -33.34 4.48
CA ASP A 469 -9.08 -33.39 5.01
C ASP A 469 -9.64 -34.81 5.03
N ILE A 470 -9.42 -35.61 3.99
CA ILE A 470 -9.95 -36.98 3.91
C ILE A 470 -9.07 -37.93 3.11
N ILE A 471 -8.77 -39.08 3.71
CA ILE A 471 -8.25 -40.26 3.01
C ILE A 471 -9.45 -41.06 2.49
N ASP A 472 -9.79 -40.85 1.22
CA ASP A 472 -10.81 -41.61 0.49
C ASP A 472 -10.18 -42.85 -0.17
N SER A 473 -9.87 -42.81 -1.47
CA SER A 473 -9.20 -43.94 -2.16
C SER A 473 -7.70 -44.09 -1.85
N GLY A 474 -7.07 -43.07 -1.26
CA GLY A 474 -5.62 -43.03 -0.97
C GLY A 474 -4.71 -42.72 -2.16
N ARG A 475 -5.21 -42.74 -3.40
CA ARG A 475 -4.40 -42.57 -4.62
C ARG A 475 -3.72 -41.20 -4.73
N THR A 476 -4.47 -40.12 -4.54
CA THR A 476 -3.95 -38.75 -4.63
C THR A 476 -2.89 -38.50 -3.56
N LEU A 477 -3.14 -38.96 -2.34
CA LEU A 477 -2.23 -38.81 -1.22
C LEU A 477 -0.95 -39.65 -1.43
N SER A 478 -1.06 -40.88 -1.93
CA SER A 478 0.10 -41.72 -2.27
C SER A 478 1.01 -41.04 -3.29
N TRP A 479 0.45 -40.49 -4.37
CA TRP A 479 1.21 -39.75 -5.37
C TRP A 479 1.89 -38.52 -4.77
N LEU A 480 1.16 -37.76 -3.94
CA LEU A 480 1.71 -36.57 -3.28
C LEU A 480 2.89 -36.92 -2.36
N VAL A 481 2.77 -38.00 -1.60
CA VAL A 481 3.82 -38.47 -0.70
C VAL A 481 5.08 -38.85 -1.49
N GLU A 482 4.95 -39.54 -2.63
CA GLU A 482 6.08 -39.84 -3.50
C GLU A 482 6.73 -38.56 -4.07
N GLU A 483 5.92 -37.62 -4.55
CA GLU A 483 6.39 -36.34 -5.07
C GLU A 483 7.14 -35.53 -4.01
N LEU A 484 6.61 -35.40 -2.79
CA LEU A 484 7.26 -34.68 -1.70
C LEU A 484 8.51 -35.40 -1.19
N ARG A 485 8.51 -36.74 -1.11
CA ARG A 485 9.70 -37.54 -0.74
C ARG A 485 10.85 -37.33 -1.73
N SER A 486 10.54 -37.22 -3.03
CA SER A 486 11.56 -37.01 -4.07
C SER A 486 12.35 -35.71 -3.90
N ARG A 487 11.81 -34.73 -3.16
CA ARG A 487 12.42 -33.43 -2.87
C ARG A 487 13.37 -33.46 -1.66
N GLY A 488 13.52 -34.62 -1.01
CA GLY A 488 14.47 -34.86 0.07
C GLY A 488 14.20 -34.12 1.39
N PRO A 489 12.98 -34.12 1.95
CA PRO A 489 12.73 -33.60 3.29
C PRO A 489 13.45 -34.44 4.36
N ALA A 490 13.73 -33.86 5.53
CA ALA A 490 14.31 -34.59 6.66
C ALA A 490 13.31 -35.55 7.31
N SER A 491 12.03 -35.16 7.34
CA SER A 491 10.92 -36.04 7.70
C SER A 491 9.67 -35.65 6.90
N LEU A 492 8.81 -36.64 6.62
CA LEU A 492 7.52 -36.41 5.98
C LEU A 492 6.46 -37.20 6.75
N GLU A 493 5.56 -36.48 7.40
CA GLU A 493 4.45 -37.03 8.17
C GLU A 493 3.11 -36.64 7.53
N ILE A 494 2.08 -37.45 7.78
CA ILE A 494 0.72 -37.23 7.30
C ILE A 494 -0.21 -37.10 8.49
N VAL A 495 -0.96 -36.00 8.50
CA VAL A 495 -2.06 -35.76 9.43
C VAL A 495 -3.33 -35.62 8.61
N ALA A 496 -4.22 -36.61 8.71
CA ALA A 496 -5.50 -36.59 8.03
C ALA A 496 -6.64 -36.41 9.03
N LEU A 497 -7.60 -35.54 8.71
CA LEU A 497 -8.77 -35.37 9.57
C LEU A 497 -9.68 -36.60 9.51
N LEU A 498 -9.94 -37.14 8.32
CA LEU A 498 -10.86 -38.25 8.11
C LEU A 498 -10.24 -39.40 7.31
N ARG A 499 -10.78 -40.61 7.52
CA ARG A 499 -10.52 -41.79 6.68
C ARG A 499 -11.81 -42.57 6.44
N LYS A 500 -12.02 -43.03 5.21
CA LYS A 500 -13.09 -43.96 4.83
C LYS A 500 -12.53 -45.36 4.63
N PRO A 501 -12.51 -46.22 5.67
CA PRO A 501 -11.83 -47.51 5.60
C PRO A 501 -12.34 -48.40 4.46
N ASP A 502 -13.65 -48.35 4.17
CA ASP A 502 -14.28 -49.18 3.13
C ASP A 502 -13.95 -48.73 1.69
N ARG A 503 -13.34 -47.56 1.50
CA ARG A 503 -12.96 -47.00 0.18
C ARG A 503 -11.47 -47.02 -0.12
N VAL A 504 -10.63 -47.37 0.85
CA VAL A 504 -9.18 -47.36 0.68
C VAL A 504 -8.79 -48.36 -0.41
N VAL A 505 -8.22 -47.86 -1.50
CA VAL A 505 -7.68 -48.68 -2.60
C VAL A 505 -6.16 -48.77 -2.50
N VAL A 506 -5.53 -47.69 -2.06
CA VAL A 506 -4.09 -47.60 -1.79
C VAL A 506 -3.92 -47.31 -0.31
N ASP A 507 -3.25 -48.21 0.39
CA ASP A 507 -2.92 -48.00 1.80
C ASP A 507 -1.81 -46.96 1.93
N VAL A 508 -2.07 -45.91 2.70
CA VAL A 508 -1.13 -44.83 2.96
C VAL A 508 -0.97 -44.70 4.46
N ASP A 509 0.26 -44.88 4.94
CA ASP A 509 0.62 -44.71 6.34
C ASP A 509 0.31 -43.29 6.79
N CYS A 510 -0.70 -43.15 7.64
CA CYS A 510 -1.12 -41.87 8.22
C CYS A 510 -0.62 -41.82 9.66
N ASP A 511 0.25 -40.87 9.97
CA ASP A 511 0.88 -40.76 11.29
C ASP A 511 -0.08 -40.31 12.38
N CYS A 512 -1.07 -39.47 12.03
CA CYS A 512 -2.12 -39.01 12.94
C CYS A 512 -3.45 -38.94 12.19
N LEU A 513 -4.43 -39.71 12.65
CA LEU A 513 -5.79 -39.73 12.09
C LEU A 513 -6.79 -39.09 13.06
N GLY A 514 -7.60 -38.17 12.56
CA GLY A 514 -8.69 -37.56 13.33
C GLY A 514 -9.82 -38.55 13.62
N PHE A 515 -10.52 -38.99 12.57
CA PHE A 515 -11.70 -39.85 12.68
C PHE A 515 -11.79 -40.86 11.54
N GLU A 516 -12.38 -42.02 11.81
CA GLU A 516 -12.90 -42.91 10.78
C GLU A 516 -14.38 -42.59 10.55
N VAL A 517 -14.80 -42.53 9.29
CA VAL A 517 -16.18 -42.19 8.90
C VAL A 517 -16.74 -43.25 7.93
N PRO A 518 -18.06 -43.50 7.96
CA PRO A 518 -18.69 -44.45 7.07
C PRO A 518 -18.58 -44.01 5.61
N ASP A 519 -18.83 -44.93 4.68
CA ASP A 519 -18.96 -44.58 3.26
C ASP A 519 -20.27 -43.83 2.94
N GLU A 520 -20.34 -42.58 3.36
CA GLU A 520 -21.42 -41.63 3.04
C GLU A 520 -20.85 -40.42 2.28
N PHE A 521 -21.66 -39.74 1.48
CA PHE A 521 -21.23 -38.47 0.88
C PHE A 521 -21.23 -37.39 1.97
N ILE A 522 -20.05 -36.92 2.38
CA ILE A 522 -19.90 -36.02 3.53
C ILE A 522 -19.53 -34.60 3.09
N VAL A 523 -20.01 -33.61 3.83
CA VAL A 523 -19.75 -32.19 3.61
C VAL A 523 -19.57 -31.45 4.93
N GLY A 524 -19.02 -30.25 4.88
CA GLY A 524 -18.78 -29.40 6.05
C GLY A 524 -17.35 -29.46 6.55
N TYR A 525 -16.99 -28.47 7.36
CA TYR A 525 -15.64 -28.25 7.87
C TYR A 525 -14.55 -28.34 6.78
N GLY A 526 -14.74 -27.56 5.72
CA GLY A 526 -13.86 -27.55 4.55
C GLY A 526 -14.27 -28.48 3.42
N LEU A 527 -14.97 -29.59 3.69
CA LEU A 527 -15.48 -30.52 2.67
C LEU A 527 -16.68 -29.93 1.91
N ASP A 528 -16.83 -30.29 0.63
CA ASP A 528 -17.82 -29.68 -0.25
C ASP A 528 -18.58 -30.63 -1.17
N TYR A 529 -19.68 -30.12 -1.71
CA TYR A 529 -20.28 -30.57 -2.96
C TYR A 529 -20.48 -29.35 -3.84
N ALA A 530 -19.89 -29.34 -5.04
CA ALA A 530 -19.95 -28.21 -5.99
C ALA A 530 -19.59 -26.85 -5.33
N GLU A 531 -18.53 -26.84 -4.51
CA GLU A 531 -18.03 -25.67 -3.76
C GLU A 531 -18.99 -25.12 -2.70
N ARG A 532 -20.07 -25.84 -2.35
CA ARG A 532 -21.01 -25.49 -1.27
C ARG A 532 -20.65 -26.22 0.04
N TYR A 533 -21.28 -25.83 1.14
CA TYR A 533 -21.21 -26.48 2.45
C TYR A 533 -19.88 -26.39 3.23
N ARG A 534 -18.76 -25.97 2.62
CA ARG A 534 -17.44 -25.86 3.29
C ARG A 534 -17.44 -25.09 4.61
N THR A 535 -18.33 -24.12 4.76
CA THR A 535 -18.40 -23.22 5.92
C THR A 535 -19.25 -23.76 7.08
N LEU A 536 -19.82 -24.96 6.96
CA LEU A 536 -20.46 -25.61 8.10
C LEU A 536 -19.40 -25.95 9.16
N PRO A 537 -19.65 -25.67 10.45
CA PRO A 537 -18.65 -25.86 11.50
C PRO A 537 -18.52 -27.33 11.97
N TRP A 538 -19.31 -28.23 11.38
CA TRP A 538 -19.39 -29.66 11.68
C TRP A 538 -19.40 -30.46 10.38
N ILE A 539 -19.26 -31.78 10.47
CA ILE A 539 -19.25 -32.69 9.32
C ILE A 539 -20.54 -33.50 9.32
N GLY A 540 -21.24 -33.54 8.19
CA GLY A 540 -22.51 -34.24 8.05
C GLY A 540 -22.64 -34.98 6.72
N ALA A 541 -23.58 -35.93 6.68
CA ALA A 541 -23.91 -36.69 5.48
C ALA A 541 -24.91 -35.91 4.61
N LEU A 542 -24.56 -35.69 3.35
CA LEU A 542 -25.43 -35.07 2.35
C LEU A 542 -26.52 -36.06 1.92
N ARG A 543 -27.71 -35.55 1.67
CA ARG A 543 -28.85 -36.36 1.24
C ARG A 543 -28.66 -36.82 -0.22
N PRO A 544 -28.90 -38.11 -0.57
CA PRO A 544 -28.70 -38.63 -1.92
C PRO A 544 -29.34 -37.79 -3.03
N GLU A 545 -30.57 -37.30 -2.83
CA GLU A 545 -31.32 -36.51 -3.83
C GLU A 545 -30.64 -35.19 -4.21
N VAL A 546 -29.65 -34.73 -3.43
CA VAL A 546 -28.87 -33.52 -3.72
C VAL A 546 -27.76 -33.76 -4.75
N TYR A 547 -27.28 -35.00 -4.88
CA TYR A 547 -26.11 -35.33 -5.72
C TYR A 547 -26.31 -36.52 -6.68
N SER A 548 -27.51 -37.11 -6.69
CA SER A 548 -27.93 -38.20 -7.57
C SER A 548 -28.60 -37.72 -8.86
#